data_AF-A0A395M4P0-F1
#
_entry.id   AF-A0A395M4P0-F1
#
_cell.length_a   1.000
_cell.length_b   1.000
_cell.length_c   1.000
_cell.angle_alpha   90.00
_cell.angle_beta   90.00
_cell.angle_gamma   90.00
#
_symmetry.space_group_name_H-M   'P 1'
#
loop_
_entity.id
_entity.type
_entity.pdbx_description
1 polymer ?
#
loop_
_entity_poly.entity_id
_entity_poly.type
_entity_poly.pdbx_seq_one_letter_code
_entity_poly.pdbx_strand_id
1 'polypeptide(L)'
;MKSAIGEGMTRKDHSDVSNQLYAKYAIGRDAAAMKAVVGEEALSAEDKLSLVFLEKFERQFISQGQYESRTIYESLDLAWALLRIYPKELLNRIPAKILNEFYQRAAKDAKANARDRGETGPWGQQQNKENLIDS
;
A
#
# COMPACT_ATOMS: atom_id res chain seq x y z
N MET A 1 -5.99 -21.04 10.10
CA MET A 1 -5.03 -20.68 11.17
C MET A 1 -5.66 -19.58 12.02
N LYS A 2 -6.06 -19.85 13.27
CA LYS A 2 -6.70 -18.85 14.15
C LYS A 2 -6.04 -18.71 15.53
N SER A 3 -5.20 -19.67 15.92
CA SER A 3 -4.77 -19.81 17.31
C SER A 3 -3.56 -18.94 17.71
N ALA A 4 -2.93 -18.23 16.77
CA ALA A 4 -1.69 -17.45 17.03
C ALA A 4 -1.74 -16.02 16.45
N ILE A 5 -2.93 -15.49 16.16
CA ILE A 5 -3.13 -14.17 15.53
C ILE A 5 -4.13 -13.35 16.32
N GLY A 6 -4.01 -12.02 16.28
CA GLY A 6 -4.93 -11.10 16.96
C GLY A 6 -4.32 -10.35 18.14
N GLU A 7 -5.19 -9.66 18.87
CA GLU A 7 -4.85 -8.81 20.00
C GLU A 7 -4.18 -9.62 21.13
N GLY A 8 -3.03 -9.14 21.63
CA GLY A 8 -2.22 -9.83 22.62
C GLY A 8 -1.19 -10.84 22.07
N MET A 9 -1.22 -11.16 20.77
CA MET A 9 -0.24 -12.04 20.12
C MET A 9 0.57 -11.33 19.04
N THR A 10 -0.11 -10.70 18.07
CA THR A 10 0.54 -9.97 16.96
C THR A 10 -0.07 -8.58 16.83
N ARG A 11 -1.16 -8.45 16.07
CA ARG A 11 -1.91 -7.20 15.88
C ARG A 11 -3.36 -7.53 15.54
N LYS A 12 -4.27 -6.64 15.90
CA LYS A 12 -5.73 -6.83 15.74
C LYS A 12 -6.22 -6.99 14.29
N ASP A 13 -5.47 -6.49 13.32
CA ASP A 13 -5.78 -6.50 11.88
C ASP A 13 -5.24 -7.73 11.14
N HIS A 14 -4.40 -8.55 11.80
CA HIS A 14 -3.66 -9.63 11.14
C HIS A 14 -4.58 -10.61 10.39
N SER A 15 -5.63 -11.11 11.05
CA SER A 15 -6.54 -12.08 10.43
C SER A 15 -7.24 -11.51 9.19
N ASP A 16 -7.73 -10.28 9.29
CA ASP A 16 -8.51 -9.65 8.22
C ASP A 16 -7.62 -9.30 7.01
N VAL A 17 -6.43 -8.76 7.28
CA VAL A 17 -5.44 -8.44 6.26
C VAL A 17 -4.96 -9.70 5.54
N SER A 18 -4.66 -10.78 6.28
CA SER A 18 -4.26 -12.06 5.68
C SER A 18 -5.36 -12.62 4.77
N ASN A 19 -6.61 -12.58 5.21
CA ASN A 19 -7.75 -13.07 4.41
C ASN A 19 -7.96 -12.24 3.15
N GLN A 20 -7.81 -10.91 3.25
CA GLN A 20 -7.95 -10.00 2.12
C GLN A 20 -6.82 -10.18 1.09
N LEU A 21 -5.57 -10.29 1.54
CA LEU A 21 -4.43 -10.54 0.66
C LEU A 21 -4.61 -11.84 -0.12
N TYR A 22 -5.02 -12.91 0.56
CA TYR A 22 -5.26 -14.20 -0.09
C TYR A 22 -6.33 -14.09 -1.18
N ALA A 23 -7.43 -13.39 -0.88
CA ALA A 23 -8.50 -13.18 -1.86
C ALA A 23 -8.03 -12.37 -3.08
N LYS A 24 -7.28 -11.28 -2.87
CA LYS A 24 -6.76 -10.47 -3.98
C LYS A 24 -5.66 -11.19 -4.77
N TYR A 25 -4.87 -12.04 -4.13
CA TYR A 25 -3.89 -12.87 -4.82
C TYR A 25 -4.57 -13.88 -5.74
N ALA A 26 -5.61 -14.58 -5.26
CA ALA A 26 -6.37 -15.51 -6.09
C ALA A 26 -6.97 -14.81 -7.34
N ILE A 27 -7.61 -13.66 -7.14
CA ILE A 27 -8.17 -12.86 -8.25
C ILE A 27 -7.05 -12.40 -9.21
N GLY A 28 -5.90 -11.95 -8.69
CA GLY A 28 -4.77 -11.55 -9.51
C GLY A 28 -4.20 -12.70 -10.37
N ARG A 29 -4.16 -13.92 -9.82
CA ARG A 29 -3.73 -15.12 -10.57
C ARG A 29 -4.72 -15.46 -11.69
N ASP A 30 -6.03 -15.37 -11.42
CA ASP A 30 -7.06 -15.58 -12.43
C ASP A 30 -6.99 -14.50 -13.52
N ALA A 31 -6.79 -13.23 -13.14
CA ALA A 31 -6.58 -12.12 -14.08
C ALA A 31 -5.32 -12.31 -14.94
N ALA A 32 -4.25 -12.85 -14.39
CA ALA A 32 -3.04 -13.18 -15.16
C ALA A 32 -3.28 -14.31 -16.16
N ALA A 33 -4.06 -15.33 -15.80
CA ALA A 33 -4.47 -16.38 -16.72
C ALA A 33 -5.37 -15.81 -17.84
N MET A 34 -6.34 -14.95 -17.49
CA MET A 34 -7.17 -14.26 -18.49
C MET A 34 -6.32 -13.40 -19.44
N LYS A 35 -5.36 -12.63 -18.92
CA LYS A 35 -4.41 -11.84 -19.73
C LYS A 35 -3.70 -12.69 -20.78
N ALA A 36 -3.26 -13.89 -20.41
CA ALA A 36 -2.54 -14.79 -21.31
C ALA A 36 -3.42 -15.36 -22.43
N VAL A 37 -4.74 -15.45 -22.22
CA VAL A 37 -5.70 -16.03 -23.17
C VAL A 37 -6.32 -14.95 -24.08
N VAL A 38 -6.83 -13.86 -23.51
CA VAL A 38 -7.61 -12.84 -24.24
C VAL A 38 -6.83 -11.57 -24.55
N GLY A 39 -5.63 -11.40 -23.97
CA GLY A 39 -4.82 -10.19 -24.10
C GLY A 39 -5.14 -9.11 -23.06
N GLU A 40 -4.23 -8.14 -22.91
CA GLU A 40 -4.31 -7.11 -21.88
C GLU A 40 -5.42 -6.07 -22.11
N GLU A 41 -5.78 -5.84 -23.37
CA GLU A 41 -6.78 -4.85 -23.76
C GLU A 41 -8.19 -5.22 -23.33
N ALA A 42 -8.48 -6.52 -23.24
CA ALA A 42 -9.77 -7.06 -22.85
C ALA A 42 -10.03 -7.07 -21.34
N LEU A 43 -9.03 -6.70 -20.52
CA LEU A 43 -9.13 -6.73 -19.07
C LEU A 43 -9.88 -5.52 -18.51
N SER A 44 -10.69 -5.76 -17.47
CA SER A 44 -11.35 -4.70 -16.73
C SER A 44 -10.33 -3.84 -15.95
N ALA A 45 -10.77 -2.67 -15.49
CA ALA A 45 -9.93 -1.82 -14.64
C ALA A 45 -9.53 -2.53 -13.32
N GLU A 46 -10.42 -3.35 -12.75
CA GLU A 46 -10.12 -4.12 -11.54
C GLU A 46 -9.12 -5.25 -11.80
N ASP A 47 -9.20 -5.91 -12.96
CA ASP A 47 -8.23 -6.94 -13.35
C ASP A 47 -6.84 -6.34 -13.53
N LYS A 48 -6.75 -5.15 -14.16
CA LYS A 48 -5.49 -4.42 -14.32
C LYS A 48 -4.88 -4.03 -12.96
N LEU A 49 -5.69 -3.55 -12.02
CA LEU A 49 -5.23 -3.32 -10.64
C LEU A 49 -4.74 -4.61 -9.97
N SER A 50 -5.41 -5.72 -10.23
CA SER A 50 -5.05 -7.03 -9.66
C SER A 50 -3.77 -7.60 -10.24
N LEU A 51 -3.45 -7.32 -11.50
CA LEU A 51 -2.15 -7.63 -12.08
C LEU A 51 -1.02 -6.81 -11.45
N VAL A 52 -1.23 -5.50 -11.27
CA VAL A 52 -0.25 -4.63 -10.59
C VAL A 52 -0.03 -5.06 -9.14
N PHE A 53 -1.11 -5.42 -8.44
CA PHE A 53 -1.03 -5.99 -7.10
C PHE A 53 -0.24 -7.31 -7.10
N LEU A 54 -0.53 -8.23 -8.01
CA LEU A 54 0.14 -9.54 -8.09
C LEU A 54 1.66 -9.37 -8.26
N GLU A 55 2.09 -8.55 -9.21
CA GLU A 55 3.52 -8.30 -9.45
C GLU A 55 4.20 -7.70 -8.21
N LYS A 56 3.59 -6.67 -7.60
CA LYS A 56 4.14 -6.03 -6.41
C LYS A 56 4.14 -6.97 -5.20
N PHE A 57 3.13 -7.81 -5.06
CA PHE A 57 3.05 -8.79 -3.99
C PHE A 57 4.18 -9.83 -4.10
N GLU A 58 4.40 -10.41 -5.28
CA GLU A 58 5.49 -11.37 -5.48
C GLU A 58 6.88 -10.74 -5.26
N ARG A 59 7.07 -9.51 -5.76
CA ARG A 59 8.38 -8.81 -5.67
C ARG A 59 8.68 -8.16 -4.33
N GLN A 60 7.68 -7.68 -3.59
CA GLN A 60 7.90 -6.90 -2.37
C GLN A 60 7.49 -7.66 -1.10
N PHE A 61 6.43 -8.47 -1.17
CA PHE A 61 5.95 -9.20 -0.01
C PHE A 61 6.60 -10.58 0.12
N ILE A 62 6.61 -11.36 -0.97
CA ILE A 62 7.14 -12.72 -0.97
C ILE A 62 8.66 -12.73 -1.12
N SER A 63 9.20 -11.93 -2.04
CA SER A 63 10.64 -11.81 -2.20
C SER A 63 11.24 -11.07 -0.99
N GLN A 64 12.11 -11.76 -0.28
CA GLN A 64 12.85 -11.27 0.87
C GLN A 64 14.33 -11.60 0.65
N GLY A 65 15.21 -10.65 0.96
CA GLY A 65 16.65 -10.87 0.82
C GLY A 65 17.14 -11.98 1.75
N GLN A 66 18.23 -12.67 1.37
CA GLN A 66 18.81 -13.74 2.19
C GLN A 66 19.22 -13.29 3.60
N TYR A 67 19.50 -12.00 3.77
CA TYR A 67 19.90 -11.38 5.04
C TYR A 67 18.83 -10.46 5.62
N GLU A 68 17.66 -10.41 5.01
CA GLU A 68 16.56 -9.59 5.49
C GLU A 68 15.77 -10.43 6.51
N SER A 69 15.48 -9.86 7.68
CA SER A 69 14.61 -10.48 8.70
C SER A 69 13.52 -9.50 9.05
N ARG A 70 12.34 -9.68 8.45
CA ARG A 70 11.17 -8.85 8.72
C ARG A 70 10.45 -9.34 9.95
N THR A 71 10.12 -8.41 10.84
CA THR A 71 9.17 -8.64 11.91
C THR A 71 7.75 -8.81 11.35
N ILE A 72 6.86 -9.39 12.16
CA ILE A 72 5.45 -9.50 11.78
C ILE A 72 4.79 -8.14 11.54
N TYR A 73 5.20 -7.11 12.28
CA TYR A 73 4.65 -5.75 12.15
C TYR A 73 5.04 -5.12 10.82
N GLU A 74 6.32 -5.22 10.43
CA GLU A 74 6.80 -4.75 9.12
C GLU A 74 6.09 -5.48 7.98
N SER A 75 5.89 -6.80 8.13
CA SER A 75 5.15 -7.59 7.15
C SER A 75 3.70 -7.12 7.02
N LEU A 76 3.02 -6.86 8.14
CA LEU A 76 1.66 -6.32 8.13
C LEU A 76 1.59 -4.89 7.55
N ASP A 77 2.64 -4.08 7.73
CA ASP A 77 2.69 -2.72 7.15
C ASP A 77 2.95 -2.76 5.63
N LEU A 78 3.80 -3.67 5.16
CA LEU A 78 3.97 -3.96 3.73
C LEU A 78 2.66 -4.48 3.10
N ALA A 79 1.97 -5.37 3.79
CA ALA A 79 0.64 -5.84 3.38
C ALA A 79 -0.34 -4.68 3.17
N TRP A 80 -0.41 -3.74 4.12
CA TRP A 80 -1.25 -2.55 3.97
C TRP A 80 -0.80 -1.65 2.81
N ALA A 81 0.51 -1.49 2.59
CA ALA A 81 1.02 -0.73 1.45
C ALA A 81 0.53 -1.33 0.11
N LEU A 82 0.50 -2.66 0.00
CA LEU A 82 0.00 -3.35 -1.19
C LEU A 82 -1.54 -3.28 -1.32
N LEU A 83 -2.28 -3.43 -0.22
CA LEU A 83 -3.74 -3.33 -0.24
C LEU A 83 -4.24 -1.94 -0.64
N ARG A 84 -3.45 -0.88 -0.42
CA ARG A 84 -3.78 0.50 -0.82
C ARG A 84 -3.73 0.74 -2.34
N ILE A 85 -3.25 -0.21 -3.13
CA ILE A 85 -3.39 -0.17 -4.59
C ILE A 85 -4.88 -0.18 -4.96
N TYR A 86 -5.70 -0.86 -4.14
CA TYR A 86 -7.13 -0.90 -4.33
C TYR A 86 -7.82 0.29 -3.65
N PRO A 87 -8.87 0.83 -4.30
CA PRO A 87 -9.81 1.72 -3.61
C PRO A 87 -10.50 0.96 -2.47
N LYS A 88 -10.85 1.71 -1.41
CA LYS A 88 -11.40 1.17 -0.15
C LYS A 88 -12.66 0.31 -0.37
N GLU A 89 -13.43 0.61 -1.40
CA GLU A 89 -14.67 -0.09 -1.77
C GLU A 89 -14.41 -1.54 -2.24
N LEU A 90 -13.21 -1.83 -2.76
CA LEU A 90 -12.84 -3.16 -3.24
C LEU A 90 -12.22 -4.06 -2.14
N LEU A 91 -12.11 -3.56 -0.91
CA LEU A 91 -11.56 -4.27 0.26
C LEU A 91 -12.69 -4.84 1.13
N ASN A 92 -13.43 -5.79 0.56
CA ASN A 92 -14.67 -6.32 1.13
C ASN A 92 -14.52 -7.34 2.27
N ARG A 93 -13.31 -7.85 2.54
CA ARG A 93 -13.07 -8.83 3.63
C ARG A 93 -12.49 -8.20 4.89
N ILE A 94 -12.30 -6.88 4.91
CA ILE A 94 -11.79 -6.16 6.08
C ILE A 94 -12.95 -5.39 6.72
N PRO A 95 -13.19 -5.55 8.04
CA PRO A 95 -14.20 -4.75 8.75
C PRO A 95 -13.92 -3.25 8.64
N ALA A 96 -14.96 -2.43 8.47
CA ALA A 96 -14.83 -0.99 8.30
C ALA A 96 -14.06 -0.30 9.45
N LYS A 97 -14.16 -0.84 10.68
CA LYS A 97 -13.41 -0.34 11.85
C LYS A 97 -11.89 -0.45 11.64
N ILE A 98 -11.42 -1.60 11.15
CA ILE A 98 -10.00 -1.84 10.87
C ILE A 98 -9.57 -1.05 9.64
N LEU A 99 -10.40 -1.04 8.60
CA LEU A 99 -10.13 -0.30 7.38
C LEU A 99 -9.88 1.19 7.66
N ASN A 100 -10.76 1.85 8.41
CA ASN A 100 -10.63 3.27 8.72
C ASN A 100 -9.38 3.60 9.53
N GLU A 101 -8.93 2.68 10.40
CA GLU A 101 -7.77 2.89 11.25
C GLU A 101 -6.44 2.75 10.50
N PHE A 102 -6.31 1.75 9.62
CA PHE A 102 -5.03 1.40 9.00
C PHE A 102 -4.89 1.89 7.55
N TYR A 103 -5.99 2.12 6.83
CA TYR A 103 -5.94 2.55 5.42
C TYR A 103 -5.31 3.93 5.26
N GLN A 104 -5.63 4.90 6.12
CA GLN A 104 -5.14 6.29 6.04
C GLN A 104 -3.70 6.50 6.57
N ARG A 105 -3.12 5.50 7.23
CA ARG A 105 -1.91 5.68 8.06
C ARG A 105 -0.67 6.11 7.24
N ALA A 106 -0.40 5.48 6.09
CA ALA A 106 0.75 5.88 5.27
C ALA A 106 0.62 7.23 4.56
N ALA A 107 -0.60 7.74 4.34
CA ALA A 107 -0.76 9.10 3.81
C ALA A 107 -0.30 10.15 4.84
N LYS A 108 -0.40 9.83 6.15
CA LYS A 108 0.14 10.66 7.22
C LYS A 108 1.65 10.47 7.37
N ASP A 109 2.15 9.23 7.29
CA ASP A 109 3.59 8.94 7.43
C ASP A 109 4.40 9.48 6.24
N ALA A 110 3.87 9.42 5.01
CA ALA A 110 4.48 10.03 3.84
C ALA A 110 4.51 11.57 3.93
N LYS A 111 3.46 12.20 4.48
CA LYS A 111 3.45 13.65 4.76
C LYS A 111 4.38 14.04 5.92
N ALA A 112 4.56 13.18 6.91
CA ALA A 112 5.49 13.39 8.02
C ALA A 112 6.94 13.30 7.54
N ASN A 113 7.29 12.26 6.77
CA ASN A 113 8.63 12.07 6.17
C ASN A 113 8.97 13.10 5.06
N ALA A 114 7.96 13.78 4.50
CA ALA A 114 8.16 14.90 3.58
C ALA A 114 8.41 16.22 4.32
N ARG A 115 7.85 16.40 5.52
CA ARG A 115 8.11 17.56 6.39
C ARG A 115 9.49 17.48 7.06
N ASP A 116 9.94 16.28 7.41
CA ASP A 116 11.24 16.05 8.04
C ASP A 116 12.43 16.24 7.07
N ARG A 117 12.22 16.01 5.76
CA ARG A 117 13.24 16.23 4.71
C ARG A 117 13.22 17.63 4.09
N GLY A 118 12.69 18.61 4.81
CA GLY A 118 12.34 19.92 4.28
C GLY A 118 12.92 21.11 5.03
N GLU A 119 14.12 21.04 5.60
CA GLU A 119 14.87 22.22 6.07
C GLU A 119 16.32 21.82 6.47
N THR A 120 17.25 21.79 5.51
CA THR A 120 18.70 22.06 5.71
C THR A 120 19.44 21.83 4.38
N GLY A 121 19.42 22.84 3.52
CA GLY A 121 20.32 22.95 2.37
C GLY A 121 20.68 24.42 2.20
N PRO A 122 21.98 24.79 2.16
CA PRO A 122 22.38 26.19 1.98
C PRO A 122 22.12 26.58 0.51
N TRP A 123 21.86 27.86 0.27
CA TRP A 123 21.59 28.50 -1.03
C TRP A 123 20.11 28.61 -1.41
N GLY A 124 19.54 29.80 -1.14
CA GLY A 124 18.21 30.16 -1.62
C GLY A 124 17.65 31.48 -1.08
N GLN A 125 18.47 32.52 -0.89
CA GLN A 125 17.98 33.89 -0.68
C GLN A 125 18.36 34.76 -1.87
N GLN A 126 17.48 34.82 -2.88
CA GLN A 126 17.29 36.05 -3.64
C GLN A 126 16.02 36.02 -4.47
N GLN A 127 15.40 37.21 -4.59
CA GLN A 127 14.24 37.58 -5.42
C GLN A 127 12.89 37.33 -4.71
N ASN A 128 11.93 38.26 -4.64
CA ASN A 128 11.75 39.58 -5.21
C ASN A 128 10.55 40.21 -4.47
N LYS A 129 10.73 41.39 -3.86
CA LYS A 129 9.68 42.28 -3.35
C LYS A 129 10.20 43.70 -3.58
N GLU A 130 9.49 44.65 -4.17
CA GLU A 130 8.12 44.76 -4.64
C GLU A 130 8.14 45.89 -5.69
N ASN A 131 7.55 45.67 -6.85
CA ASN A 131 7.00 46.77 -7.65
C ASN A 131 5.72 47.23 -6.93
N LEU A 132 5.78 48.38 -6.30
CA LEU A 132 4.65 49.20 -5.87
C LEU A 132 4.90 50.55 -6.57
N ILE A 133 4.27 50.85 -7.71
CA ILE A 133 3.03 51.67 -7.80
C ILE A 133 3.12 52.82 -6.77
N ASP A 134 3.30 54.09 -7.13
CA ASP A 134 2.62 54.90 -8.14
C ASP A 134 3.41 56.22 -8.36
N SER A 135 3.13 56.87 -9.50
CA SER A 135 3.31 58.27 -9.93
C SER A 135 4.00 59.31 -9.04
#